data_AF-A0A679JZL3-F1
#
_entry.id   AF-A0A679JZL3-F1
#
_cell.length_a   1.000
_cell.length_b   1.000
_cell.length_c   1.000
_cell.angle_alpha   90.00
_cell.angle_beta   90.00
_cell.angle_gamma   90.00
#
_symmetry.space_group_name_H-M   'P 1'
#
loop_
_entity.id
_entity.type
_entity.pdbx_description
1 polymer ?
#
loop_
_entity_poly.entity_id
_entity_poly.type
_entity_poly.pdbx_seq_one_letter_code
_entity_poly.pdbx_strand_id
1 'polypeptide(L)'
;MTSLSPIKLSHEVDALVARDLAVLVETPEHVILSGLSAENARHVGQLTRDLAWAAMFEDGAEAECEIADLGEDLAPYRVRIDKPPAPAETVRLLTCAGFAQWLEMSRLAGRIEVCPVSANFITYGFAVSGWDAQVSPPDRPEIKSPRKLVREAGSARIVPEDIRPWLLDEKSESLWRDRVFQIWATQASVALARALASEIMDEGETLVFSGPPKLQTKLGVFDWDRDPDRNGFEALQAAARWVYENDREVETRHRLMAMEVARCASSSPQVPVIFAENTVHLLESARLAFQMGLEDLSKDTIKALTDLRKSLADETSKLADGMRQIATSVAGALFAGLGLIVARVSVSAPPKVIIPLAAIIFFYVVAIIFSNIQYVYIQRDIRKEWRGRIYRFLNEDDYNKMVTVPADKAENALFLAMSIGGAITLAMLGGIISTS
;
A
#
# COMPACT_ATOMS: atom_id res chain seq x y z
N MET A 1 29.90 -50.37 -9.67
CA MET A 1 30.24 -48.97 -10.01
C MET A 1 29.05 -48.12 -9.65
N THR A 2 28.96 -47.69 -8.39
CA THR A 2 27.98 -46.68 -7.96
C THR A 2 28.37 -45.38 -8.64
N SER A 3 27.55 -44.91 -9.58
CA SER A 3 27.69 -43.57 -10.15
C SER A 3 27.82 -42.57 -9.00
N LEU A 4 28.98 -41.92 -8.86
CA LEU A 4 29.09 -40.82 -7.92
C LEU A 4 28.07 -39.76 -8.33
N SER A 5 27.29 -39.29 -7.37
CA SER A 5 26.31 -38.24 -7.59
C SER A 5 27.00 -36.86 -7.45
N PRO A 6 26.64 -35.87 -8.28
CA PRO A 6 27.03 -34.46 -8.08
C PRO A 6 26.80 -33.94 -6.66
N ILE A 7 25.84 -34.53 -5.93
CA ILE A 7 25.55 -34.24 -4.52
C ILE A 7 26.76 -34.53 -3.63
N LYS A 8 27.54 -35.58 -3.93
CA LYS A 8 28.74 -35.89 -3.14
C LYS A 8 29.81 -34.81 -3.30
N LEU A 9 30.06 -34.35 -4.53
CA LEU A 9 30.97 -33.23 -4.78
C LEU A 9 30.49 -31.97 -4.08
N SER A 10 29.19 -31.67 -4.17
CA SER A 10 28.56 -30.54 -3.47
C SER A 10 28.84 -30.54 -1.97
N HIS A 11 28.57 -31.67 -1.29
CA HIS A 11 28.79 -31.81 0.15
C HIS A 11 30.25 -31.63 0.56
N GLU A 12 31.20 -32.18 -0.22
CA GLU A 12 32.63 -32.04 0.08
C GLU A 12 33.09 -30.59 -0.10
N VAL A 13 32.61 -29.91 -1.15
CA VAL A 13 32.91 -28.49 -1.36
C VAL A 13 32.34 -27.63 -0.24
N ASP A 14 31.05 -27.81 0.11
CA ASP A 14 30.43 -27.07 1.22
C ASP A 14 31.15 -27.35 2.56
N ALA A 15 31.64 -28.57 2.78
CA ALA A 15 32.41 -28.92 3.98
C ALA A 15 33.79 -28.24 4.04
N LEU A 16 34.47 -28.08 2.90
CA LEU A 16 35.73 -27.34 2.83
C LEU A 16 35.52 -25.85 3.12
N VAL A 17 34.48 -25.25 2.54
CA VAL A 17 34.12 -23.85 2.80
C VAL A 17 33.74 -23.62 4.25
N ALA A 18 32.91 -24.50 4.84
CA ALA A 18 32.48 -24.38 6.24
C ALA A 18 33.61 -24.53 7.26
N ARG A 19 34.76 -25.10 6.88
CA ARG A 19 35.96 -25.26 7.72
C ARG A 19 37.04 -24.21 7.43
N ASP A 20 36.73 -23.20 6.62
CA ASP A 20 37.69 -22.19 6.14
C ASP A 20 38.92 -22.78 5.44
N LEU A 21 38.76 -23.96 4.81
CA LEU A 21 39.82 -24.66 4.07
C LEU A 21 39.83 -24.33 2.57
N ALA A 22 38.83 -23.57 2.10
CA ALA A 22 38.72 -23.11 0.72
C ALA A 22 37.86 -21.84 0.65
N VAL A 23 38.22 -20.93 -0.26
CA VAL A 23 37.37 -19.82 -0.66
C VAL A 23 36.62 -20.21 -1.93
N LEU A 24 35.29 -20.16 -1.89
CA LEU A 24 34.43 -20.49 -3.02
C LEU A 24 33.97 -19.25 -3.77
N VAL A 25 34.10 -19.28 -5.09
CA VAL A 25 33.38 -18.41 -6.01
C VAL A 25 32.61 -19.29 -6.98
N GLU A 26 31.28 -19.15 -6.98
CA GLU A 26 30.42 -19.90 -7.89
C GLU A 26 29.75 -18.97 -8.92
N THR A 27 29.97 -19.25 -10.20
CA THR A 27 29.32 -18.57 -11.33
C THR A 27 28.35 -19.55 -12.00
N PRO A 28 27.46 -19.14 -12.93
CA PRO A 28 26.57 -20.07 -13.63
C PRO A 28 27.30 -21.23 -14.33
N GLU A 29 28.52 -21.00 -14.80
CA GLU A 29 29.31 -21.96 -15.59
C GLU A 29 30.37 -22.70 -14.77
N HIS A 30 30.87 -22.09 -13.70
CA HIS A 30 32.06 -22.59 -13.01
C HIS A 30 31.92 -22.59 -11.48
N VAL A 31 32.62 -23.52 -10.85
CA VAL A 31 32.90 -23.51 -9.41
C VAL A 31 34.40 -23.34 -9.24
N ILE A 32 34.81 -22.27 -8.58
CA ILE A 32 36.22 -21.94 -8.34
C ILE A 32 36.48 -22.09 -6.84
N LEU A 33 37.45 -22.93 -6.50
CA LEU A 33 37.94 -23.13 -5.14
C LEU A 33 39.37 -22.63 -5.07
N SER A 34 39.65 -21.69 -4.19
CA SER A 34 40.99 -21.14 -3.97
C SER A 34 41.49 -21.46 -2.57
N GLY A 35 42.80 -21.56 -2.39
CA GLY A 35 43.41 -21.75 -1.07
C GLY A 35 43.50 -23.21 -0.63
N LEU A 36 43.37 -24.17 -1.56
CA LEU A 36 43.34 -25.59 -1.23
C LEU A 36 44.74 -26.13 -0.91
N SER A 37 44.85 -27.02 0.08
CA SER A 37 46.02 -27.89 0.27
C SER A 37 46.15 -28.92 -0.86
N ALA A 38 47.31 -29.54 -1.02
CA ALA A 38 47.49 -30.57 -2.06
C ALA A 38 46.55 -31.76 -1.84
N GLU A 39 46.35 -32.17 -0.58
CA GLU A 39 45.38 -33.22 -0.23
C GLU A 39 43.95 -32.87 -0.68
N ASN A 40 43.46 -31.69 -0.34
CA ASN A 40 42.10 -31.27 -0.68
C ASN A 40 41.92 -31.07 -2.18
N ALA A 41 42.92 -30.51 -2.87
CA ALA A 41 42.91 -30.34 -4.32
C ALA A 41 42.86 -31.70 -5.04
N ARG A 42 43.67 -32.68 -4.60
CA ARG A 42 43.60 -34.06 -5.13
C ARG A 42 42.23 -34.71 -4.87
N HIS A 43 41.67 -34.51 -3.67
CA HIS A 43 40.37 -35.07 -3.32
C HIS A 43 39.24 -34.53 -4.21
N VAL A 44 39.15 -33.20 -4.34
CA VAL A 44 38.18 -32.54 -5.23
C VAL A 44 38.40 -32.98 -6.68
N GLY A 45 39.66 -33.04 -7.13
CA GLY A 45 39.99 -33.46 -8.48
C GLY A 45 39.64 -34.90 -8.80
N GLN A 46 39.69 -35.80 -7.81
CA GLN A 46 39.22 -37.16 -8.00
C GLN A 46 37.69 -37.21 -8.14
N LEU A 47 36.95 -36.43 -7.33
CA LEU A 47 35.49 -36.37 -7.41
C LEU A 47 35.01 -35.79 -8.75
N THR A 48 35.69 -34.78 -9.30
CA THR A 48 35.33 -34.20 -10.61
C THR A 48 35.64 -35.15 -11.76
N ARG A 49 36.77 -35.86 -11.70
CA ARG A 49 37.09 -36.95 -12.66
C ARG A 49 36.05 -38.06 -12.63
N ASP A 50 35.64 -38.49 -11.44
CA ASP A 50 34.63 -39.55 -11.26
C ASP A 50 33.27 -39.15 -11.87
N LEU A 51 32.97 -37.84 -11.93
CA LEU A 51 31.79 -37.26 -12.58
C LEU A 51 31.99 -36.99 -14.09
N ALA A 52 33.20 -37.23 -14.62
CA ALA A 52 33.62 -36.85 -15.96
C ALA A 52 33.43 -35.35 -16.27
N TRP A 53 33.63 -34.48 -15.27
CA TRP A 53 33.58 -33.02 -15.45
C TRP A 53 34.97 -32.47 -15.73
N ALA A 54 35.05 -31.46 -16.59
CA ALA A 54 36.29 -30.75 -16.82
C ALA A 54 36.67 -29.93 -15.58
N ALA A 55 37.94 -30.01 -15.19
CA ALA A 55 38.49 -29.23 -14.10
C ALA A 55 39.93 -28.83 -14.43
N MET A 56 40.27 -27.58 -14.10
CA MET A 56 41.60 -26.99 -14.29
C MET A 56 42.21 -26.71 -12.91
N PHE A 57 43.50 -26.99 -12.75
CA PHE A 57 44.22 -26.82 -11.49
C PHE A 57 45.37 -25.84 -11.73
N GLU A 58 45.47 -24.83 -10.87
CA GLU A 58 46.55 -23.87 -10.84
C GLU A 58 47.26 -23.96 -9.49
N ASP A 59 48.59 -23.88 -9.50
CA ASP A 59 49.41 -23.83 -8.30
C ASP A 59 49.52 -22.40 -7.72
N GLY A 60 50.31 -22.24 -6.65
CA GLY A 60 50.55 -20.94 -6.02
C GLY A 60 51.28 -19.91 -6.90
N ALA A 61 51.84 -20.33 -8.03
CA ALA A 61 52.46 -19.48 -9.04
C ALA A 61 51.55 -19.25 -10.26
N GLU A 62 50.27 -19.63 -10.17
CA GLU A 62 49.28 -19.56 -11.25
C GLU A 62 49.64 -20.41 -12.47
N ALA A 63 50.50 -21.43 -12.30
CA ALA A 63 50.84 -22.37 -13.35
C ALA A 63 49.85 -23.53 -13.38
N GLU A 64 49.40 -23.90 -14.59
CA GLU A 64 48.51 -25.05 -14.78
C GLU A 64 49.24 -26.36 -14.43
N CYS A 65 48.60 -27.21 -13.64
CA CYS A 65 49.16 -28.47 -13.15
C CYS A 65 48.17 -29.63 -13.32
N GLU A 66 48.70 -30.86 -13.47
CA GLU A 66 47.87 -32.05 -13.41
C GLU A 66 47.66 -32.51 -11.97
N ILE A 67 46.54 -33.18 -11.68
CA ILE A 67 46.25 -33.72 -10.33
C ILE A 67 47.37 -34.66 -9.82
N ALA A 68 48.11 -35.32 -10.74
CA ALA A 68 49.23 -36.20 -10.39
C ALA A 68 50.45 -35.43 -9.85
N ASP A 69 50.61 -34.16 -10.25
CA ASP A 69 51.75 -33.32 -9.93
C ASP A 69 51.51 -32.40 -8.72
N LEU A 70 50.31 -32.48 -8.11
CA LEU A 70 49.98 -31.71 -6.92
C LEU A 70 50.89 -32.14 -5.77
N GLY A 71 51.83 -31.30 -5.35
CA GLY A 71 52.70 -31.44 -4.17
C GLY A 71 52.40 -30.37 -3.09
N GLU A 72 52.79 -30.61 -1.84
CA GLU A 72 52.57 -29.61 -0.77
C GLU A 72 53.46 -28.36 -0.93
N ASP A 73 54.54 -28.46 -1.69
CA ASP A 73 55.50 -27.39 -1.99
C ASP A 73 54.99 -26.36 -3.00
N LEU A 74 53.96 -26.69 -3.78
CA LEU A 74 53.34 -25.80 -4.78
C LEU A 74 51.97 -25.25 -4.32
N ALA A 75 51.52 -25.62 -3.12
CA ALA A 75 50.31 -25.07 -2.52
C ALA A 75 50.48 -23.56 -2.22
N PRO A 76 49.39 -22.77 -2.16
CA PRO A 76 47.99 -23.17 -2.26
C PRO A 76 47.52 -23.38 -3.71
N TYR A 77 46.56 -24.28 -3.89
CA TYR A 77 45.97 -24.57 -5.19
C TYR A 77 44.67 -23.83 -5.43
N ARG A 78 44.41 -23.55 -6.70
CA ARG A 78 43.13 -23.08 -7.22
C ARG A 78 42.57 -24.10 -8.20
N VAL A 79 41.32 -24.48 -8.01
CA VAL A 79 40.61 -25.47 -8.83
C VAL A 79 39.38 -24.84 -9.46
N ARG A 80 39.31 -24.85 -10.79
CA ARG A 80 38.16 -24.37 -11.58
C ARG A 80 37.44 -25.58 -12.18
N ILE A 81 36.21 -25.82 -11.74
CA ILE A 81 35.38 -26.94 -12.18
C ILE A 81 34.33 -26.41 -13.15
N ASP A 82 34.22 -27.01 -14.33
CA ASP A 82 33.19 -26.68 -15.31
C ASP A 82 31.90 -27.45 -15.01
N LYS A 83 30.81 -26.71 -14.80
CA LYS A 83 29.49 -27.31 -14.55
C LYS A 83 28.84 -27.78 -15.85
N PRO A 84 27.98 -28.81 -15.80
CA PRO A 84 27.16 -29.16 -16.94
C PRO A 84 26.23 -27.98 -17.31
N PRO A 85 25.99 -27.75 -18.61
CA PRO A 85 25.22 -26.59 -19.07
C PRO A 85 23.81 -26.61 -18.47
N ALA A 86 23.37 -25.45 -17.98
CA ALA A 86 22.02 -25.26 -17.47
C ALA A 86 21.01 -25.14 -18.63
N PRO A 87 19.74 -25.51 -18.43
CA PRO A 87 18.66 -25.13 -19.33
C PRO A 87 18.57 -23.61 -19.51
N ALA A 88 17.95 -23.16 -20.60
CA ALA A 88 17.72 -21.74 -20.83
C ALA A 88 17.01 -21.09 -19.64
N GLU A 89 17.40 -19.84 -19.30
CA GLU A 89 16.81 -19.04 -18.22
C GLU A 89 16.85 -19.70 -16.83
N THR A 90 17.75 -20.67 -16.63
CA THR A 90 17.93 -21.38 -15.37
C THR A 90 19.31 -21.08 -14.79
N VAL A 91 19.36 -20.66 -13.53
CA VAL A 91 20.62 -20.56 -12.79
C VAL A 91 20.88 -21.91 -12.13
N ARG A 92 22.00 -22.55 -12.46
CA ARG A 92 22.38 -23.84 -11.88
C ARG A 92 23.52 -23.65 -10.89
N LEU A 93 23.31 -24.07 -9.65
CA LEU A 93 24.23 -23.97 -8.54
C LEU A 93 24.56 -25.36 -7.99
N LEU A 94 25.83 -25.61 -7.72
CA LEU A 94 26.36 -26.86 -7.18
C LEU A 94 26.31 -26.86 -5.66
N THR A 95 26.49 -25.72 -4.99
CA THR A 95 26.77 -25.68 -3.55
C THR A 95 25.74 -24.87 -2.77
N CYS A 96 25.59 -25.14 -1.48
CA CYS A 96 24.80 -24.32 -0.56
C CYS A 96 25.42 -22.93 -0.39
N ALA A 97 26.75 -22.84 -0.34
CA ALA A 97 27.47 -21.57 -0.24
C ALA A 97 27.27 -20.69 -1.49
N GLY A 98 27.28 -21.27 -2.69
CA GLY A 98 26.95 -20.56 -3.93
C GLY A 98 25.50 -20.07 -3.97
N PHE A 99 24.56 -20.84 -3.42
CA PHE A 99 23.19 -20.39 -3.23
C PHE A 99 23.07 -19.22 -2.25
N ALA A 100 23.80 -19.25 -1.14
CA ALA A 100 23.84 -18.13 -0.19
C ALA A 100 24.37 -16.84 -0.86
N GLN A 101 25.47 -16.93 -1.63
CA GLN A 101 26.02 -15.81 -2.40
C GLN A 101 25.03 -15.29 -3.45
N TRP A 102 24.29 -16.19 -4.12
CA TRP A 102 23.28 -15.81 -5.09
C TRP A 102 22.13 -15.01 -4.45
N LEU A 103 21.70 -15.36 -3.24
CA LEU A 103 20.65 -14.65 -2.51
C LEU A 103 21.03 -13.20 -2.12
N GLU A 104 22.32 -12.87 -2.12
CA GLU A 104 22.80 -11.51 -1.85
C GLU A 104 22.74 -10.60 -3.09
N MET A 105 22.47 -11.17 -4.28
CA MET A 105 22.33 -10.40 -5.51
C MET A 105 21.06 -9.53 -5.49
N SER A 106 21.11 -8.40 -6.19
CA SER A 106 20.01 -7.43 -6.23
C SER A 106 18.77 -7.89 -6.97
N ARG A 107 18.89 -8.89 -7.86
CA ARG A 107 17.81 -9.38 -8.72
C ARG A 107 17.67 -10.90 -8.61
N LEU A 108 16.68 -11.31 -7.82
CA LEU A 108 16.32 -12.71 -7.61
C LEU A 108 15.05 -13.02 -8.40
N ALA A 109 15.15 -13.83 -9.45
CA ALA A 109 14.02 -14.21 -10.29
C ALA A 109 14.30 -15.51 -11.05
N GLY A 110 13.23 -16.15 -11.52
CA GLY A 110 13.33 -17.25 -12.47
C GLY A 110 13.43 -18.64 -11.82
N ARG A 111 14.08 -19.57 -12.51
CA ARG A 111 14.26 -20.95 -12.06
C ARG A 111 15.69 -21.15 -11.56
N ILE A 112 15.83 -21.61 -10.33
CA ILE A 112 17.11 -21.87 -9.69
C ILE A 112 17.22 -23.35 -9.38
N GLU A 113 18.24 -23.99 -9.94
CA GLU A 113 18.55 -25.38 -9.64
C GLU A 113 19.73 -25.46 -8.67
N VAL A 114 19.51 -26.06 -7.51
CA VAL A 114 20.53 -26.20 -6.46
C VAL A 114 20.78 -27.68 -6.24
N CYS A 115 22.01 -28.15 -6.48
CA CYS A 115 22.34 -29.59 -6.43
C CYS A 115 21.96 -30.28 -5.10
N PRO A 116 22.30 -29.71 -3.91
CA PRO A 116 22.03 -30.37 -2.63
C PRO A 116 20.59 -30.23 -2.12
N VAL A 117 19.67 -29.63 -2.89
CA VAL A 117 18.28 -29.51 -2.44
C VAL A 117 17.58 -30.86 -2.47
N SER A 118 16.98 -31.19 -1.34
CA SER A 118 16.20 -32.40 -1.06
C SER A 118 14.69 -32.17 -1.17
N ALA A 119 14.24 -30.92 -1.00
CA ALA A 119 12.83 -30.54 -1.14
C ALA A 119 12.68 -29.23 -1.94
N ASN A 120 12.02 -29.34 -3.10
CA ASN A 120 11.75 -28.18 -3.96
C ASN A 120 10.80 -27.21 -3.25
N PHE A 121 10.97 -25.90 -3.49
CA PHE A 121 10.08 -24.87 -2.96
C PHE A 121 9.92 -23.72 -3.95
N ILE A 122 8.80 -23.02 -3.81
CA ILE A 122 8.41 -21.92 -4.69
C ILE A 122 8.22 -20.67 -3.84
N THR A 123 8.87 -19.58 -4.23
CA THR A 123 8.63 -18.23 -3.71
C THR A 123 7.78 -17.44 -4.70
N TYR A 124 7.26 -16.28 -4.31
CA TYR A 124 6.53 -15.42 -5.24
C TYR A 124 7.41 -14.82 -6.35
N GLY A 125 8.74 -14.92 -6.25
CA GLY A 125 9.68 -14.36 -7.25
C GLY A 125 10.46 -15.39 -8.05
N PHE A 126 10.70 -16.59 -7.50
CA PHE A 126 11.50 -17.63 -8.14
C PHE A 126 11.14 -19.03 -7.60
N ALA A 127 11.55 -20.06 -8.32
CA ALA A 127 11.44 -21.46 -7.88
C ALA A 127 12.82 -22.07 -7.62
N VAL A 128 12.94 -22.89 -6.57
CA VAL A 128 14.14 -23.67 -6.25
C VAL A 128 13.86 -25.15 -6.41
N SER A 129 14.73 -25.83 -7.14
CA SER A 129 14.60 -27.26 -7.39
C SER A 129 15.94 -27.97 -7.47
N GLY A 130 15.89 -29.30 -7.36
CA GLY A 130 17.05 -30.13 -7.71
C GLY A 130 17.42 -29.95 -9.17
N TRP A 131 18.64 -30.36 -9.52
CA TRP A 131 19.07 -30.35 -10.92
C TRP A 131 18.12 -31.21 -11.76
N ASP A 132 17.76 -30.69 -12.93
CA ASP A 132 16.87 -31.31 -13.92
C ASP A 132 15.40 -31.49 -13.47
N ALA A 133 15.03 -31.03 -12.27
CA ALA A 133 13.66 -31.02 -11.81
C ALA A 133 12.86 -29.88 -12.45
N GLN A 134 11.72 -30.20 -13.07
CA GLN A 134 10.88 -29.21 -13.75
C GLN A 134 9.97 -28.50 -12.75
N VAL A 135 10.43 -27.36 -12.22
CA VAL A 135 9.63 -26.45 -11.39
C VAL A 135 9.63 -25.07 -12.02
N SER A 136 8.44 -24.52 -12.24
CA SER A 136 8.26 -23.18 -12.83
C SER A 136 8.04 -22.13 -11.74
N PRO A 137 8.62 -20.93 -11.89
CA PRO A 137 8.30 -19.82 -11.01
C PRO A 137 6.85 -19.37 -11.21
N PRO A 138 6.20 -18.80 -10.17
CA PRO A 138 4.82 -18.35 -10.28
C PRO A 138 4.76 -17.00 -11.01
N ASP A 139 3.69 -16.80 -11.77
CA ASP A 139 3.38 -15.50 -12.36
C ASP A 139 2.58 -14.66 -11.35
N ARG A 140 3.28 -13.76 -10.65
CA ARG A 140 2.68 -12.88 -9.64
C ARG A 140 2.83 -11.42 -10.06
N PRO A 141 1.78 -10.59 -9.89
CA PRO A 141 1.85 -9.17 -10.22
C PRO A 141 2.94 -8.47 -9.39
N GLU A 142 3.46 -7.38 -9.92
CA GLU A 142 4.40 -6.53 -9.18
C GLU A 142 3.74 -5.93 -7.93
N ILE A 143 4.53 -5.81 -6.87
CA ILE A 143 4.10 -5.25 -5.59
C ILE A 143 4.85 -3.95 -5.31
N LYS A 144 4.29 -3.12 -4.43
CA LYS A 144 4.94 -1.88 -4.01
C LYS A 144 6.30 -2.17 -3.37
N SER A 145 7.33 -1.46 -3.83
CA SER A 145 8.66 -1.57 -3.25
C SER A 145 8.69 -1.13 -1.77
N PRO A 146 9.21 -1.96 -0.85
CA PRO A 146 9.41 -1.59 0.56
C PRO A 146 10.29 -0.34 0.75
N ARG A 147 11.23 -0.09 -0.16
CA ARG A 147 12.11 1.10 -0.14
C ARG A 147 11.34 2.43 -0.19
N LYS A 148 10.06 2.41 -0.60
CA LYS A 148 9.18 3.58 -0.58
C LYS A 148 8.54 3.84 0.80
N LEU A 149 8.57 2.85 1.69
CA LEU A 149 7.90 2.87 2.99
C LEU A 149 8.89 2.96 4.15
N VAL A 150 10.02 2.26 4.02
CA VAL A 150 11.05 2.13 5.06
C VAL A 150 12.13 3.20 4.88
N ARG A 151 12.50 3.86 5.97
CA ARG A 151 13.60 4.84 5.98
C ARG A 151 14.92 4.13 6.29
N GLU A 152 15.95 4.43 5.50
CA GLU A 152 17.30 3.88 5.69
C GLU A 152 18.27 5.03 6.02
N ALA A 153 19.03 4.89 7.11
CA ALA A 153 20.04 5.88 7.51
C ALA A 153 21.45 5.56 6.95
N GLY A 154 21.66 4.36 6.41
CA GLY A 154 22.96 3.87 5.92
C GLY A 154 23.33 4.32 4.50
N SER A 155 24.60 4.14 4.14
CA SER A 155 25.15 4.43 2.80
C SER A 155 24.78 3.37 1.75
N ALA A 156 24.54 2.13 2.17
CA ALA A 156 24.10 1.03 1.33
C ALA A 156 22.58 0.81 1.45
N ARG A 157 21.93 0.47 0.32
CA ARG A 157 20.50 0.10 0.28
C ARG A 157 20.35 -1.36 0.68
N ILE A 158 19.83 -1.59 1.88
CA ILE A 158 19.70 -2.91 2.52
C ILE A 158 18.24 -3.39 2.61
N VAL A 159 17.27 -2.47 2.47
CA VAL A 159 15.87 -2.82 2.31
C VAL A 159 15.69 -3.44 0.93
N PRO A 160 15.02 -4.61 0.83
CA PRO A 160 14.77 -5.24 -0.46
C PRO A 160 13.92 -4.33 -1.36
N GLU A 161 14.24 -4.31 -2.65
CA GLU A 161 13.42 -3.59 -3.64
C GLU A 161 12.08 -4.28 -3.87
N ASP A 162 12.06 -5.60 -3.79
CA ASP A 162 10.91 -6.47 -3.98
C ASP A 162 10.91 -7.56 -2.88
N ILE A 163 9.76 -7.83 -2.27
CA ILE A 163 9.63 -8.89 -1.26
C ILE A 163 9.18 -10.24 -1.82
N ARG A 164 8.74 -10.31 -3.08
CA ARG A 164 8.28 -11.57 -3.70
C ARG A 164 9.31 -12.71 -3.61
N PRO A 165 10.62 -12.48 -3.83
CA PRO A 165 11.64 -13.53 -3.66
C PRO A 165 11.74 -14.10 -2.24
N TRP A 166 11.20 -13.38 -1.26
CA TRP A 166 11.26 -13.72 0.16
C TRP A 166 9.93 -14.23 0.71
N LEU A 167 8.87 -14.26 -0.11
CA LEU A 167 7.57 -14.81 0.28
C LEU A 167 7.42 -16.25 -0.22
N LEU A 168 7.17 -17.19 0.70
CA LEU A 168 6.90 -18.58 0.35
C LEU A 168 5.50 -18.72 -0.27
N ASP A 169 5.36 -19.52 -1.33
CA ASP A 169 4.03 -19.82 -1.90
C ASP A 169 3.35 -20.96 -1.14
N GLU A 170 3.97 -22.13 -1.10
CA GLU A 170 3.44 -23.31 -0.43
C GLU A 170 4.27 -23.71 0.78
N LYS A 171 3.58 -24.01 1.89
CA LYS A 171 4.19 -24.50 3.13
C LYS A 171 4.28 -26.03 3.11
N SER A 172 5.40 -26.57 3.56
CA SER A 172 5.54 -27.99 3.87
C SER A 172 6.54 -28.22 5.00
N GLU A 173 6.18 -29.09 5.96
CA GLU A 173 7.06 -29.50 7.06
C GLU A 173 8.35 -30.17 6.58
N SER A 174 8.34 -30.78 5.40
CA SER A 174 9.53 -31.41 4.82
C SER A 174 10.63 -30.40 4.48
N LEU A 175 10.27 -29.13 4.24
CA LEU A 175 11.22 -28.07 3.86
C LEU A 175 12.19 -27.75 5.00
N TRP A 176 11.76 -27.85 6.25
CA TRP A 176 12.59 -27.49 7.41
C TRP A 176 13.79 -28.43 7.63
N ARG A 177 13.79 -29.60 7.00
CA ARG A 177 14.92 -30.55 7.01
C ARG A 177 15.94 -30.24 5.91
N ASP A 178 15.60 -29.37 4.98
CA ASP A 178 16.42 -29.03 3.83
C ASP A 178 17.35 -27.85 4.14
N ARG A 179 18.66 -28.05 3.95
CA ARG A 179 19.66 -27.01 4.26
C ARG A 179 19.57 -25.80 3.33
N VAL A 180 19.24 -26.02 2.05
CA VAL A 180 19.06 -24.94 1.06
C VAL A 180 17.86 -24.08 1.46
N PHE A 181 16.77 -24.72 1.88
CA PHE A 181 15.60 -24.01 2.39
C PHE A 181 15.93 -23.20 3.65
N GLN A 182 16.65 -23.78 4.62
CA GLN A 182 17.06 -23.05 5.83
C GLN A 182 17.91 -21.80 5.51
N ILE A 183 18.83 -21.90 4.56
CA ILE A 183 19.64 -20.75 4.09
C ILE A 183 18.74 -19.66 3.50
N TRP A 184 17.80 -20.04 2.63
CA TRP A 184 16.83 -19.11 2.08
C TRP A 184 15.95 -18.50 3.18
N ALA A 185 15.44 -19.30 4.11
CA ALA A 185 14.57 -18.86 5.19
C ALA A 185 15.29 -17.84 6.09
N THR A 186 16.58 -18.01 6.36
CA THR A 186 17.40 -17.01 7.08
C THR A 186 17.39 -15.68 6.37
N GLN A 187 17.75 -15.66 5.08
CA GLN A 187 17.81 -14.41 4.31
C GLN A 187 16.42 -13.79 4.09
N ALA A 188 15.41 -14.62 3.86
CA ALA A 188 14.02 -14.18 3.78
C ALA A 188 13.58 -13.52 5.08
N SER A 189 13.93 -14.08 6.23
CA SER A 189 13.58 -13.49 7.53
C SER A 189 14.22 -12.12 7.71
N VAL A 190 15.50 -11.99 7.36
CA VAL A 190 16.22 -10.71 7.37
C VAL A 190 15.53 -9.68 6.46
N ALA A 191 15.27 -10.07 5.20
CA ALA A 191 14.68 -9.19 4.21
C ALA A 191 13.26 -8.73 4.59
N LEU A 192 12.41 -9.65 5.07
CA LEU A 192 11.04 -9.36 5.46
C LEU A 192 10.97 -8.52 6.74
N ALA A 193 11.81 -8.79 7.73
CA ALA A 193 11.88 -7.98 8.95
C ALA A 193 12.26 -6.54 8.64
N ARG A 194 13.26 -6.34 7.76
CA ARG A 194 13.66 -5.03 7.25
C ARG A 194 12.53 -4.35 6.48
N ALA A 195 11.77 -5.08 5.67
CA ALA A 195 10.65 -4.54 4.91
C ALA A 195 9.46 -4.11 5.77
N LEU A 196 9.27 -4.69 6.96
CA LEU A 196 8.18 -4.33 7.89
C LEU A 196 8.56 -3.21 8.88
N ALA A 197 9.85 -2.93 9.04
CA ALA A 197 10.32 -1.87 9.92
C ALA A 197 9.95 -0.49 9.35
N SER A 198 9.74 0.50 10.22
CA SER A 198 9.56 1.89 9.78
C SER A 198 10.88 2.54 9.37
N GLU A 199 11.94 2.18 10.08
CA GLU A 199 13.28 2.74 9.92
C GLU A 199 14.33 1.68 10.23
N ILE A 200 15.47 1.78 9.55
CA ILE A 200 16.62 0.92 9.75
C ILE A 200 17.85 1.77 10.05
N MET A 201 18.53 1.41 11.13
CA MET A 201 19.73 2.05 11.65
C MET A 201 20.90 1.05 11.71
N ASP A 202 22.09 1.56 12.01
CA ASP A 202 23.30 0.75 12.26
C ASP A 202 23.57 -0.30 11.18
N GLU A 203 23.60 0.13 9.92
CA GLU A 203 23.89 -0.72 8.74
C GLU A 203 22.96 -1.95 8.58
N GLY A 204 21.80 -1.94 9.24
CA GLY A 204 20.81 -3.02 9.11
C GLY A 204 20.66 -3.93 10.30
N GLU A 205 21.36 -3.65 11.40
CA GLU A 205 21.24 -4.42 12.64
C GLU A 205 20.06 -3.97 13.52
N THR A 206 19.79 -2.66 13.54
CA THR A 206 18.77 -2.06 14.41
C THR A 206 17.52 -1.73 13.59
N LEU A 207 16.42 -2.38 13.94
CA LEU A 207 15.10 -2.14 13.36
C LEU A 207 14.26 -1.27 14.27
N VAL A 208 13.55 -0.34 13.65
CA VAL A 208 12.75 0.64 14.33
C VAL A 208 11.30 0.53 13.88
N PHE A 209 10.40 0.32 14.83
CA PHE A 209 8.96 0.27 14.59
C PHE A 209 8.26 1.49 15.21
N SER A 210 7.55 2.25 14.38
CA SER A 210 6.85 3.46 14.80
C SER A 210 5.56 3.11 15.51
N GLY A 211 5.45 3.43 16.79
CA GLY A 211 4.24 3.30 17.59
C GLY A 211 4.33 4.15 18.86
N PRO A 212 3.26 4.24 19.67
CA PRO A 212 3.32 4.79 21.01
C PRO A 212 3.40 3.65 22.06
N PRO A 213 4.59 3.32 22.63
CA PRO A 213 5.90 3.93 22.40
C PRO A 213 6.63 3.38 21.17
N LYS A 214 7.66 4.10 20.70
CA LYS A 214 8.53 3.67 19.61
C LYS A 214 9.33 2.47 20.08
N LEU A 215 9.41 1.42 19.25
CA LEU A 215 10.22 0.24 19.54
C LEU A 215 11.51 0.30 18.72
N GLN A 216 12.64 0.05 19.38
CA GLN A 216 13.92 -0.24 18.74
C GLN A 216 14.35 -1.64 19.16
N THR A 217 14.64 -2.49 18.19
CA THR A 217 15.05 -3.89 18.43
C THR A 217 16.13 -4.31 17.45
N LYS A 218 16.86 -5.38 17.77
CA LYS A 218 17.87 -5.96 16.89
C LYS A 218 17.27 -7.06 16.03
N LEU A 219 17.78 -7.21 14.81
CA LEU A 219 17.35 -8.27 13.88
C LEU A 219 17.51 -9.68 14.48
N GLY A 220 18.63 -9.92 15.19
CA GLY A 220 18.92 -11.21 15.81
C GLY A 220 19.36 -12.31 14.85
N VAL A 221 19.51 -13.51 15.41
CA VAL A 221 19.90 -14.72 14.69
C VAL A 221 18.72 -15.68 14.67
N PHE A 222 18.42 -16.27 13.51
CA PHE A 222 17.38 -17.28 13.33
C PHE A 222 18.01 -18.67 13.46
N ASP A 223 17.62 -19.44 14.47
CA ASP A 223 18.08 -20.81 14.79
C ASP A 223 16.98 -21.83 14.48
N TRP A 224 17.03 -22.44 13.29
CA TRP A 224 15.98 -23.32 12.77
C TRP A 224 15.79 -24.65 13.53
N ASP A 225 16.73 -24.99 14.41
CA ASP A 225 16.61 -26.14 15.31
C ASP A 225 15.70 -25.84 16.52
N ARG A 226 15.30 -24.57 16.71
CA ARG A 226 14.36 -24.14 17.76
C ARG A 226 12.97 -23.86 17.18
N ASP A 227 11.94 -24.45 17.78
CA ASP A 227 10.53 -24.20 17.45
C ASP A 227 10.09 -22.72 17.39
N PRO A 228 10.52 -21.81 18.30
CA PRO A 228 10.13 -20.40 18.21
C PRO A 228 10.55 -19.74 16.89
N ASP A 229 11.66 -20.14 16.28
CA ASP A 229 12.13 -19.48 15.05
C ASP A 229 11.31 -19.87 13.82
N ARG A 230 10.72 -21.08 13.81
CA ARG A 230 9.76 -21.49 12.77
C ARG A 230 8.45 -20.73 12.89
N ASN A 231 7.89 -20.67 14.10
CA ASN A 231 6.68 -19.91 14.35
C ASN A 231 6.88 -18.42 14.04
N GLY A 232 8.03 -17.87 14.44
CA GLY A 232 8.44 -16.49 14.14
C GLY A 232 8.62 -16.23 12.64
N PHE A 233 9.13 -17.19 11.88
CA PHE A 233 9.21 -17.10 10.43
C PHE A 233 7.83 -17.12 9.76
N GLU A 234 6.97 -18.07 10.12
CA GLU A 234 5.63 -18.16 9.54
C GLU A 234 4.79 -16.93 9.82
N ALA A 235 4.94 -16.43 11.04
CA ALA A 235 4.42 -15.17 11.50
C ALA A 235 4.85 -13.99 10.62
N LEU A 236 6.17 -13.87 10.41
CA LEU A 236 6.76 -12.83 9.59
C LEU A 236 6.29 -12.90 8.13
N GLN A 237 6.21 -14.11 7.57
CA GLN A 237 5.63 -14.40 6.25
C GLN A 237 4.17 -13.92 6.17
N ALA A 238 3.35 -14.21 7.18
CA ALA A 238 1.94 -13.82 7.21
C ALA A 238 1.76 -12.30 7.31
N ALA A 239 2.56 -11.64 8.14
CA ALA A 239 2.56 -10.18 8.30
C ALA A 239 2.97 -9.49 6.99
N ALA A 240 4.10 -9.89 6.39
CA ALA A 240 4.57 -9.33 5.13
C ALA A 240 3.58 -9.56 3.99
N ARG A 241 3.02 -10.77 3.88
CA ARG A 241 2.00 -11.07 2.87
C ARG A 241 0.80 -10.14 3.02
N TRP A 242 0.27 -9.96 4.23
CA TRP A 242 -0.89 -9.07 4.45
C TRP A 242 -0.59 -7.60 4.14
N VAL A 243 0.59 -7.10 4.53
CA VAL A 243 0.96 -5.69 4.28
C VAL A 243 1.04 -5.40 2.78
N TYR A 244 1.72 -6.24 2.01
CA TYR A 244 2.04 -5.99 0.61
C TYR A 244 1.05 -6.59 -0.40
N GLU A 245 0.02 -7.30 0.06
CA GLU A 245 -1.03 -7.89 -0.79
C GLU A 245 -1.73 -6.86 -1.69
N ASN A 246 -1.89 -5.60 -1.23
CA ASN A 246 -2.60 -4.55 -1.96
C ASN A 246 -1.81 -3.25 -2.00
N ASP A 247 -1.35 -2.87 -3.20
CA ASP A 247 -0.58 -1.64 -3.47
C ASP A 247 -1.28 -0.35 -3.00
N ARG A 248 -2.62 -0.27 -3.07
CA ARG A 248 -3.38 0.91 -2.67
C ARG A 248 -3.42 1.11 -1.16
N GLU A 249 -3.34 0.02 -0.41
CA GLU A 249 -3.54 0.01 1.05
C GLU A 249 -2.22 -0.24 1.80
N VAL A 250 -1.14 -0.55 1.10
CA VAL A 250 0.14 -0.97 1.69
C VAL A 250 0.68 0.04 2.71
N GLU A 251 0.55 1.34 2.46
CA GLU A 251 1.04 2.38 3.38
C GLU A 251 0.31 2.34 4.73
N THR A 252 -1.01 2.17 4.69
CA THR A 252 -1.86 2.08 5.87
C THR A 252 -1.60 0.76 6.61
N ARG A 253 -1.58 -0.36 5.88
CA ARG A 253 -1.32 -1.69 6.47
C ARG A 253 0.07 -1.78 7.09
N HIS A 254 1.09 -1.23 6.42
CA HIS A 254 2.46 -1.17 6.93
C HIS A 254 2.54 -0.37 8.23
N ARG A 255 1.92 0.83 8.26
CA ARG A 255 1.90 1.67 9.48
C ARG A 255 1.22 0.97 10.65
N LEU A 256 0.06 0.37 10.41
CA LEU A 256 -0.67 -0.37 11.44
C LEU A 256 0.13 -1.57 11.95
N MET A 257 0.74 -2.34 11.05
CA MET A 257 1.60 -3.46 11.44
C MET A 257 2.77 -2.98 12.31
N ALA A 258 3.47 -1.93 11.89
CA ALA A 258 4.59 -1.39 12.66
C ALA A 258 4.16 -0.89 14.05
N MET A 259 2.98 -0.27 14.15
CA MET A 259 2.43 0.16 15.44
C MET A 259 2.11 -1.02 16.35
N GLU A 260 1.51 -2.08 15.82
CA GLU A 260 1.19 -3.27 16.61
C GLU A 260 2.46 -4.00 17.08
N VAL A 261 3.46 -4.13 16.21
CA VAL A 261 4.77 -4.68 16.58
C VAL A 261 5.40 -3.87 17.72
N ALA A 262 5.36 -2.54 17.62
CA ALA A 262 5.87 -1.65 18.66
C ALA A 262 5.10 -1.79 19.99
N ARG A 263 3.79 -2.04 19.93
CA ARG A 263 2.92 -2.17 21.10
C ARG A 263 3.13 -3.48 21.87
N CYS A 264 3.34 -4.60 21.18
CA CYS A 264 3.45 -5.92 21.82
C CYS A 264 4.83 -6.20 22.43
N ALA A 265 5.91 -5.60 21.92
CA ALA A 265 7.28 -5.93 22.30
C ALA A 265 7.75 -5.30 23.63
N SER A 266 6.85 -5.02 24.57
CA SER A 266 7.10 -4.19 25.76
C SER A 266 8.08 -4.80 26.79
N SER A 267 8.68 -5.98 26.57
CA SER A 267 9.61 -6.59 27.56
C SER A 267 10.75 -7.52 27.05
N SER A 268 10.90 -7.90 25.76
CA SER A 268 12.03 -8.77 25.31
C SER A 268 12.18 -8.91 23.78
N PRO A 269 13.28 -9.50 23.23
CA PRO A 269 14.31 -8.81 22.48
C PRO A 269 14.19 -8.99 20.94
N GLN A 270 15.16 -9.63 20.28
CA GLN A 270 15.33 -9.61 18.83
C GLN A 270 14.09 -10.04 18.01
N VAL A 271 14.04 -9.67 16.73
CA VAL A 271 12.89 -9.91 15.83
C VAL A 271 12.29 -11.33 15.89
N PRO A 272 13.06 -12.44 15.84
CA PRO A 272 12.48 -13.78 15.85
C PRO A 272 11.55 -14.02 17.05
N VAL A 273 11.95 -13.55 18.23
CA VAL A 273 11.21 -13.73 19.48
C VAL A 273 9.90 -12.94 19.47
N ILE A 274 9.94 -11.68 19.00
CA ILE A 274 8.75 -10.81 18.91
C ILE A 274 7.67 -11.48 18.06
N PHE A 275 8.06 -12.00 16.90
CA PHE A 275 7.14 -12.66 15.99
C PHE A 275 6.77 -14.08 16.46
N ALA A 276 7.64 -14.81 17.14
CA ALA A 276 7.30 -16.12 17.69
C ALA A 276 6.20 -16.03 18.77
N GLU A 277 6.33 -15.06 19.68
CA GLU A 277 5.48 -14.98 20.87
C GLU A 277 4.13 -14.29 20.62
N ASN A 278 4.05 -13.38 19.65
CA ASN A 278 2.93 -12.45 19.57
C ASN A 278 2.16 -12.47 18.24
N THR A 279 2.47 -13.32 17.27
CA THR A 279 2.03 -13.00 15.90
C THR A 279 0.56 -13.19 15.58
N VAL A 280 -0.09 -14.24 16.08
CA VAL A 280 -1.54 -14.37 15.88
C VAL A 280 -2.23 -13.09 16.37
N HIS A 281 -1.83 -12.62 17.56
CA HIS A 281 -2.34 -11.38 18.14
C HIS A 281 -1.93 -10.13 17.36
N LEU A 282 -0.69 -10.02 16.89
CA LEU A 282 -0.20 -8.86 16.12
C LEU A 282 -0.96 -8.68 14.81
N LEU A 283 -1.03 -9.75 14.01
CA LEU A 283 -1.66 -9.71 12.70
C LEU A 283 -3.17 -9.53 12.82
N GLU A 284 -3.83 -10.21 13.77
CA GLU A 284 -5.25 -10.03 14.02
C GLU A 284 -5.56 -8.63 14.53
N SER A 285 -4.75 -8.08 15.45
CA SER A 285 -4.94 -6.72 15.95
C SER A 285 -4.75 -5.68 14.84
N ALA A 286 -3.73 -5.84 13.99
CA ALA A 286 -3.50 -4.93 12.87
C ALA A 286 -4.64 -5.00 11.83
N ARG A 287 -5.16 -6.20 11.56
CA ARG A 287 -6.34 -6.40 10.70
C ARG A 287 -7.59 -5.79 11.31
N LEU A 288 -7.82 -5.97 12.60
CA LEU A 288 -8.95 -5.39 13.31
C LEU A 288 -8.88 -3.86 13.31
N ALA A 289 -7.71 -3.29 13.62
CA ALA A 289 -7.49 -1.85 13.57
C ALA A 289 -7.72 -1.28 12.16
N PHE A 290 -7.29 -2.02 11.12
CA PHE A 290 -7.57 -1.66 9.73
C PHE A 290 -9.08 -1.68 9.43
N GLN A 291 -9.79 -2.74 9.84
CA GLN A 291 -11.24 -2.85 9.69
C GLN A 291 -11.98 -1.73 10.42
N MET A 292 -11.60 -1.43 11.66
CA MET A 292 -12.17 -0.32 12.44
C MET A 292 -11.92 1.03 11.77
N GLY A 293 -10.71 1.27 11.24
CA GLY A 293 -10.41 2.48 10.48
C GLY A 293 -11.27 2.63 9.22
N LEU A 294 -11.54 1.52 8.52
CA LEU A 294 -12.48 1.50 7.39
C LEU A 294 -13.93 1.77 7.83
N GLU A 295 -14.35 1.21 8.96
CA GLU A 295 -15.68 1.44 9.52
C GLU A 295 -15.88 2.89 9.98
N ASP A 296 -14.89 3.51 10.61
CA ASP A 296 -14.98 4.90 11.06
C ASP A 296 -14.99 5.86 9.86
N LEU A 297 -14.19 5.60 8.83
CA LEU A 297 -14.29 6.31 7.56
C LEU A 297 -15.68 6.16 6.92
N SER A 298 -16.28 4.97 7.01
CA SER A 298 -17.64 4.71 6.54
C SER A 298 -18.70 5.47 7.35
N LYS A 299 -18.60 5.48 8.70
CA LYS A 299 -19.49 6.23 9.59
C LYS A 299 -19.41 7.73 9.34
N ASP A 300 -18.22 8.28 9.19
CA ASP A 300 -18.01 9.69 8.86
C ASP A 300 -18.62 10.04 7.49
N THR A 301 -18.50 9.14 6.51
CA THR A 301 -19.13 9.29 5.20
C THR A 301 -20.66 9.27 5.29
N ILE A 302 -21.25 8.37 6.07
CA ILE A 302 -22.70 8.29 6.31
C ILE A 302 -23.20 9.52 7.08
N LYS A 303 -22.44 10.00 8.06
CA LYS A 303 -22.75 11.22 8.81
C LYS A 303 -22.71 12.44 7.89
N ALA A 304 -21.69 12.56 7.05
CA ALA A 304 -21.60 13.61 6.04
C ALA A 304 -22.80 13.57 5.07
N LEU A 305 -23.24 12.38 4.64
CA LEU A 305 -24.45 12.21 3.82
C LEU A 305 -25.74 12.61 4.58
N THR A 306 -25.80 12.38 5.88
CA THR A 306 -26.95 12.74 6.73
C THR A 306 -27.02 14.25 6.95
N ASP A 307 -25.88 14.88 7.27
CA ASP A 307 -25.76 16.33 7.40
C ASP A 307 -26.09 17.02 6.06
N LEU A 308 -25.71 16.42 4.93
CA LEU A 308 -26.06 16.88 3.59
C LEU A 308 -27.58 16.87 3.35
N ARG A 309 -28.28 15.78 3.70
CA ARG A 309 -29.74 15.71 3.59
C ARG A 309 -30.44 16.75 4.46
N LYS A 310 -29.92 16.98 5.67
CA LYS A 310 -30.46 17.98 6.60
C LYS A 310 -30.28 19.40 6.07
N SER A 311 -29.09 19.74 5.58
CA SER A 311 -28.81 21.05 4.97
C SER A 311 -29.74 21.33 3.79
N LEU A 312 -29.94 20.35 2.91
CA LEU A 312 -30.87 20.47 1.77
C LEU A 312 -32.33 20.65 2.21
N ALA A 313 -32.76 19.95 3.26
CA ALA A 313 -34.11 20.11 3.82
C ALA A 313 -34.31 21.51 4.42
N ASP A 314 -33.33 22.02 5.17
CA ASP A 314 -33.36 23.36 5.77
C ASP A 314 -33.38 24.47 4.69
N GLU A 315 -32.59 24.33 3.62
CA GLU A 315 -32.61 25.23 2.47
C GLU A 315 -33.97 25.24 1.77
N THR A 316 -34.55 24.06 1.55
CA THR A 316 -35.88 23.92 0.92
C THR A 316 -36.97 24.56 1.78
N SER A 317 -36.90 24.40 3.11
CA SER A 317 -37.85 25.03 4.04
C SER A 317 -37.76 26.56 4.00
N LYS A 318 -36.54 27.13 4.01
CA LYS A 318 -36.33 28.58 3.93
C LYS A 318 -36.87 29.17 2.63
N LEU A 319 -36.68 28.48 1.51
CA LEU A 319 -37.24 28.88 0.22
C LEU A 319 -38.78 28.81 0.23
N ALA A 320 -39.35 27.79 0.85
CA ALA A 320 -40.80 27.68 1.02
C ALA A 320 -41.39 28.80 1.89
N ASP A 321 -40.69 29.19 2.96
CA ASP A 321 -41.08 30.31 3.81
C ASP A 321 -41.00 31.65 3.07
N GLY A 322 -39.95 31.87 2.26
CA GLY A 322 -39.84 33.04 1.38
C GLY A 322 -41.01 33.13 0.38
N MET A 323 -41.40 32.01 -0.24
CA MET A 323 -42.58 31.95 -1.10
C MET A 323 -43.88 32.31 -0.36
N ARG A 324 -44.07 31.81 0.87
CA ARG A 324 -45.25 32.15 1.70
C ARG A 324 -45.26 33.63 2.08
N GLN A 325 -44.10 34.19 2.41
CA GLN A 325 -43.99 35.60 2.74
C GLN A 325 -44.38 36.47 1.53
N ILE A 326 -43.86 36.16 0.34
CA ILE A 326 -44.23 36.87 -0.90
C ILE A 326 -45.73 36.75 -1.16
N ALA A 327 -46.30 35.54 -1.07
CA ALA A 327 -47.73 35.33 -1.27
C ALA A 327 -48.58 36.16 -0.29
N THR A 328 -48.18 36.21 0.98
CA THR A 328 -48.87 36.98 2.03
C THR A 328 -48.76 38.49 1.80
N SER A 329 -47.58 38.98 1.43
CA SER A 329 -47.36 40.40 1.13
C SER A 329 -48.09 40.85 -0.12
N VAL A 330 -48.16 40.02 -1.16
CA VAL A 330 -48.94 40.30 -2.37
C VAL A 330 -50.43 40.29 -2.07
N ALA A 331 -50.93 39.31 -1.31
CA ALA A 331 -52.33 39.27 -0.89
C ALA A 331 -52.70 40.49 -0.03
N GLY A 332 -51.83 40.87 0.93
CA GLY A 332 -51.99 42.07 1.74
C GLY A 332 -52.02 43.36 0.91
N ALA A 333 -51.10 43.49 -0.05
CA ALA A 333 -51.08 44.61 -0.98
C ALA A 333 -52.34 44.66 -1.87
N LEU A 334 -52.85 43.51 -2.32
CA LEU A 334 -54.10 43.38 -3.05
C LEU A 334 -55.31 43.84 -2.23
N PHE A 335 -55.47 43.34 -1.00
CA PHE A 335 -56.57 43.76 -0.14
C PHE A 335 -56.51 45.24 0.22
N ALA A 336 -55.32 45.75 0.54
CA ALA A 336 -55.12 47.17 0.84
C ALA A 336 -55.42 48.04 -0.39
N GLY A 337 -54.93 47.65 -1.58
CA GLY A 337 -55.18 48.35 -2.84
C GLY A 337 -56.66 48.37 -3.23
N LEU A 338 -57.37 47.24 -3.10
CA LEU A 338 -58.83 47.18 -3.30
C LEU A 338 -59.57 48.07 -2.30
N GLY A 339 -59.17 48.05 -1.02
CA GLY A 339 -59.74 48.92 0.01
C GLY A 339 -59.53 50.41 -0.29
N LEU A 340 -58.37 50.79 -0.80
CA LEU A 340 -58.05 52.16 -1.25
C LEU A 340 -58.94 52.58 -2.43
N ILE A 341 -59.15 51.71 -3.41
CA ILE A 341 -60.05 51.95 -4.56
C ILE A 341 -61.50 52.11 -4.08
N VAL A 342 -61.99 51.21 -3.23
CA VAL A 342 -63.36 51.27 -2.68
C VAL A 342 -63.56 52.51 -1.82
N ALA A 343 -62.60 52.88 -0.98
CA ALA A 343 -62.66 54.10 -0.16
C ALA A 343 -62.70 55.37 -1.02
N ARG A 344 -61.98 55.39 -2.15
CA ARG A 344 -62.04 56.50 -3.11
C ARG A 344 -63.41 56.62 -3.74
N VAL A 345 -63.96 55.52 -4.25
CA VAL A 345 -65.26 55.49 -4.94
C VAL A 345 -66.42 55.77 -3.98
N SER A 346 -66.33 55.30 -2.74
CA SER A 346 -67.45 55.37 -1.77
C SER A 346 -67.45 56.63 -0.90
N VAL A 347 -66.27 57.22 -0.62
CA VAL A 347 -66.12 58.30 0.39
C VAL A 347 -65.48 59.57 -0.20
N SER A 348 -65.20 59.63 -1.50
CA SER A 348 -64.56 60.79 -2.17
C SER A 348 -63.25 61.24 -1.50
N ALA A 349 -62.52 60.30 -0.91
CA ALA A 349 -61.32 60.58 -0.11
C ALA A 349 -60.24 61.33 -0.94
N PRO A 350 -59.56 62.37 -0.40
CA PRO A 350 -58.68 63.24 -1.18
C PRO A 350 -57.50 62.48 -1.83
N PRO A 351 -57.17 62.72 -3.12
CA PRO A 351 -56.03 62.10 -3.80
C PRO A 351 -54.70 62.29 -3.09
N LYS A 352 -54.55 63.44 -2.39
CA LYS A 352 -53.36 63.81 -1.62
C LYS A 352 -53.03 62.84 -0.47
N VAL A 353 -53.97 61.99 -0.04
CA VAL A 353 -53.76 60.99 1.03
C VAL A 353 -53.62 59.58 0.47
N ILE A 354 -54.37 59.26 -0.59
CA ILE A 354 -54.41 57.93 -1.22
C ILE A 354 -53.13 57.63 -1.98
N ILE A 355 -52.61 58.59 -2.75
CA ILE A 355 -51.42 58.39 -3.58
C ILE A 355 -50.17 58.09 -2.73
N PRO A 356 -49.86 58.83 -1.64
CA PRO A 356 -48.76 58.48 -0.75
C PRO A 356 -48.90 57.10 -0.10
N LEU A 357 -50.11 56.73 0.32
CA LEU A 357 -50.35 55.43 0.97
C LEU A 357 -50.17 54.26 -0.02
N ALA A 358 -50.67 54.40 -1.25
CA ALA A 358 -50.45 53.44 -2.32
C ALA A 358 -48.97 53.32 -2.69
N ALA A 359 -48.22 54.43 -2.70
CA ALA A 359 -46.78 54.42 -2.92
C ALA A 359 -46.03 53.68 -1.80
N ILE A 360 -46.40 53.86 -0.53
CA ILE A 360 -45.80 53.14 0.60
C ILE A 360 -46.01 51.62 0.46
N ILE A 361 -47.23 51.18 0.11
CA ILE A 361 -47.53 49.76 -0.11
C ILE A 361 -46.73 49.20 -1.29
N PHE A 362 -46.62 49.96 -2.38
CA PHE A 362 -45.81 49.59 -3.54
C PHE A 362 -44.33 49.42 -3.16
N PHE A 363 -43.73 50.40 -2.47
CA PHE A 363 -42.33 50.33 -2.03
C PHE A 363 -42.09 49.20 -1.03
N TYR A 364 -43.07 48.89 -0.18
CA TYR A 364 -42.99 47.74 0.73
C TYR A 364 -42.89 46.41 -0.04
N VAL A 365 -43.73 46.19 -1.05
CA VAL A 365 -43.66 44.98 -1.89
C VAL A 365 -42.34 44.93 -2.68
N VAL A 366 -41.89 46.06 -3.23
CA VAL A 366 -40.59 46.15 -3.93
C VAL A 366 -39.43 45.80 -3.01
N ALA A 367 -39.44 46.28 -1.75
CA ALA A 367 -38.40 45.96 -0.77
C ALA A 367 -38.34 44.45 -0.46
N ILE A 368 -39.49 43.79 -0.36
CA ILE A 368 -39.57 42.34 -0.15
C ILE A 368 -39.03 41.57 -1.36
N ILE A 369 -39.40 41.97 -2.58
CA ILE A 369 -38.88 41.36 -3.81
C ILE A 369 -37.36 41.51 -3.87
N PHE A 370 -36.85 42.73 -3.64
CA PHE A 370 -35.41 43.00 -3.67
C PHE A 370 -34.64 42.18 -2.63
N SER A 371 -35.16 42.10 -1.41
CA SER A 371 -34.57 41.30 -0.33
C SER A 371 -34.48 39.81 -0.70
N ASN A 372 -35.52 39.25 -1.32
CA ASN A 372 -35.52 37.85 -1.78
C ASN A 372 -34.56 37.62 -2.94
N ILE A 373 -34.45 38.55 -3.89
CA ILE A 373 -33.47 38.48 -4.99
C ILE A 373 -32.05 38.48 -4.42
N GLN A 374 -31.74 39.41 -3.51
CA GLN A 374 -30.43 39.48 -2.85
C GLN A 374 -30.10 38.19 -2.10
N TYR A 375 -31.08 37.62 -1.39
CA TYR A 375 -30.92 36.34 -0.70
C TYR A 375 -30.56 35.20 -1.65
N VAL A 376 -31.23 35.09 -2.80
CA VAL A 376 -30.92 34.07 -3.83
C VAL A 376 -29.50 34.22 -4.37
N TYR A 377 -29.04 35.45 -4.64
CA TYR A 377 -27.68 35.67 -5.11
C TYR A 377 -26.62 35.27 -4.08
N ILE A 378 -26.81 35.65 -2.81
CA ILE A 378 -25.92 35.24 -1.73
C ILE A 378 -25.86 33.70 -1.62
N GLN A 379 -27.01 33.03 -1.73
CA GLN A 379 -27.07 31.57 -1.70
C GLN A 379 -26.35 30.91 -2.90
N ARG A 380 -26.46 31.48 -4.11
CA ARG A 380 -25.73 30.98 -5.28
C ARG A 380 -24.22 31.06 -5.10
N ASP A 381 -23.72 32.14 -4.51
CA ASP A 381 -22.28 32.32 -4.31
C ASP A 381 -21.74 31.40 -3.20
N ILE A 382 -22.47 31.24 -2.10
CA ILE A 382 -22.14 30.26 -1.06
C ILE A 382 -22.10 28.84 -1.64
N ARG A 383 -23.08 28.47 -2.48
CA ARG A 383 -23.14 27.14 -3.10
C ARG A 383 -21.92 26.84 -3.98
N LYS A 384 -21.42 27.85 -4.72
CA LYS A 384 -20.18 27.74 -5.51
C LYS A 384 -18.97 27.51 -4.60
N GLU A 385 -18.84 28.25 -3.50
CA GLU A 385 -17.75 28.06 -2.54
C GLU A 385 -17.80 26.70 -1.84
N TRP A 386 -19.00 26.19 -1.55
CA TRP A 386 -19.19 24.89 -0.92
C TRP A 386 -18.83 23.74 -1.85
N ARG A 387 -18.98 23.90 -3.18
CA ARG A 387 -18.59 22.88 -4.16
C ARG A 387 -17.15 22.41 -3.96
N GLY A 388 -16.22 23.35 -3.80
CA GLY A 388 -14.79 23.05 -3.62
C GLY A 388 -14.44 22.45 -2.26
N ARG A 389 -15.20 22.74 -1.19
CA ARG A 389 -14.88 22.31 0.17
C ARG A 389 -15.58 21.03 0.60
N ILE A 390 -16.87 20.92 0.31
CA ILE A 390 -17.74 19.86 0.84
C ILE A 390 -18.08 18.85 -0.25
N TYR A 391 -18.23 19.31 -1.50
CA TYR A 391 -18.66 18.45 -2.60
C TYR A 391 -17.51 17.94 -3.49
N ARG A 392 -16.24 18.06 -3.07
CA ARG A 392 -15.08 17.63 -3.89
C ARG A 392 -15.08 16.14 -4.27
N PHE A 393 -15.87 15.34 -3.56
CA PHE A 393 -15.92 13.90 -3.70
C PHE A 393 -17.08 13.41 -4.57
N LEU A 394 -17.98 14.31 -5.00
CA LEU A 394 -19.09 13.98 -5.89
C LEU A 394 -18.68 14.26 -7.35
N ASN A 395 -18.96 13.30 -8.23
CA ASN A 395 -18.85 13.52 -9.67
C ASN A 395 -19.86 14.59 -10.12
N GLU A 396 -19.52 15.26 -11.22
CA GLU A 396 -20.26 16.42 -11.72
C GLU A 396 -21.73 16.10 -12.05
N ASP A 397 -22.00 14.90 -12.56
CA ASP A 397 -23.35 14.43 -12.87
C ASP A 397 -24.22 14.25 -11.61
N ASP A 398 -23.65 13.73 -10.53
CA ASP A 398 -24.37 13.50 -9.28
C ASP A 398 -24.60 14.82 -8.52
N TYR A 399 -23.59 15.70 -8.53
CA TYR A 399 -23.73 17.06 -7.99
C TYR A 399 -24.86 17.83 -8.69
N ASN A 400 -24.90 17.76 -10.03
CA ASN A 400 -25.94 18.44 -10.80
C ASN A 400 -27.34 17.89 -10.52
N LYS A 401 -27.49 16.57 -10.42
CA LYS A 401 -28.79 15.94 -10.12
C LYS A 401 -29.28 16.25 -8.71
N MET A 402 -28.38 16.27 -7.72
CA MET A 402 -28.75 16.38 -6.32
C MET A 402 -28.86 17.82 -5.82
N VAL A 403 -28.11 18.75 -6.42
CA VAL A 403 -27.96 20.11 -5.88
C VAL A 403 -28.33 21.17 -6.92
N THR A 404 -27.70 21.17 -8.09
CA THR A 404 -27.91 22.24 -9.09
C THR A 404 -29.34 22.27 -9.63
N VAL A 405 -29.84 21.14 -10.14
CA VAL A 405 -31.16 21.06 -10.80
C VAL A 405 -32.32 21.34 -9.83
N PRO A 406 -32.38 20.76 -8.61
CA PRO A 406 -33.45 21.06 -7.66
C PRO A 406 -33.46 22.53 -7.23
N ALA A 407 -32.28 23.11 -7.00
CA ALA A 407 -32.18 24.49 -6.57
C ALA A 407 -32.56 25.47 -7.69
N ASP A 408 -32.14 25.22 -8.93
CA ASP A 408 -32.55 26.03 -10.08
C ASP A 408 -34.07 26.01 -10.27
N LYS A 409 -34.72 24.85 -10.07
CA LYS A 409 -36.19 24.74 -10.11
C LYS A 409 -36.86 25.58 -9.03
N ALA A 410 -36.34 25.54 -7.79
CA ALA A 410 -36.89 26.33 -6.68
C ALA A 410 -36.69 27.84 -6.89
N GLU A 411 -35.52 28.24 -7.37
CA GLU A 411 -35.22 29.64 -7.71
C GLU A 411 -36.12 30.14 -8.83
N ASN A 412 -36.33 29.35 -9.90
CA ASN A 412 -37.23 29.71 -10.99
C ASN A 412 -38.68 29.88 -10.53
N ALA A 413 -39.17 29.01 -9.63
CA ALA A 413 -40.50 29.15 -9.06
C ALA A 413 -40.64 30.44 -8.23
N LEU A 414 -39.60 30.80 -7.46
CA LEU A 414 -39.56 32.05 -6.69
C LEU A 414 -39.54 33.28 -7.61
N PHE A 415 -38.70 33.27 -8.66
CA PHE A 415 -38.65 34.36 -9.64
C PHE A 415 -39.99 34.54 -10.34
N LEU A 416 -40.67 33.46 -10.73
CA LEU A 416 -42.01 33.53 -11.31
C LEU A 416 -43.02 34.16 -10.35
N ALA A 417 -43.01 33.77 -9.07
CA ALA A 417 -43.88 34.35 -8.05
C ALA A 417 -43.60 35.84 -7.83
N MET A 418 -42.32 36.25 -7.79
CA MET A 418 -41.93 37.66 -7.69
C MET A 418 -42.38 38.47 -8.91
N SER A 419 -42.24 37.93 -10.12
CA SER A 419 -42.69 38.59 -11.35
C SER A 419 -44.20 38.80 -11.38
N ILE A 420 -44.99 37.77 -11.00
CA ILE A 420 -46.45 37.87 -10.95
C ILE A 420 -46.87 38.86 -9.85
N GLY A 421 -46.31 38.75 -8.64
CA GLY A 421 -46.62 39.64 -7.53
C GLY A 421 -46.27 41.11 -7.81
N GLY A 422 -45.11 41.35 -8.44
CA GLY A 422 -44.69 42.68 -8.88
C GLY A 422 -45.61 43.26 -9.95
N ALA A 423 -45.97 42.48 -10.98
CA ALA A 423 -46.88 42.91 -12.04
C ALA A 423 -48.27 43.29 -11.51
N ILE A 424 -48.82 42.50 -10.58
CA ILE A 424 -50.10 42.77 -9.94
C ILE A 424 -50.04 44.08 -9.14
N THR A 425 -49.01 44.25 -8.31
CA THR A 425 -48.87 45.46 -7.47
C THR A 425 -48.69 46.72 -8.31
N LEU A 426 -47.96 46.63 -9.44
CA LEU A 426 -47.80 47.72 -10.39
C LEU A 426 -49.12 48.07 -11.10
N ALA A 427 -49.88 47.07 -11.53
CA ALA A 427 -51.19 47.28 -12.15
C ALA A 427 -52.17 47.97 -11.18
N MET A 428 -52.15 47.59 -9.89
CA MET A 428 -52.96 48.26 -8.87
C MET A 428 -52.56 49.72 -8.67
N LEU A 429 -51.26 50.01 -8.58
CA LEU A 429 -50.78 51.39 -8.46
C LEU A 429 -51.22 52.23 -9.67
N GLY A 430 -51.09 51.69 -10.89
CA GLY A 430 -51.57 52.33 -12.11
C GLY A 430 -53.07 52.58 -12.12
N GLY A 431 -53.86 51.61 -11.65
CA GLY A 431 -55.32 51.76 -11.48
C GLY A 431 -55.68 52.88 -10.51
N ILE A 432 -55.03 52.92 -9.33
CA ILE A 432 -55.24 53.97 -8.33
C ILE A 432 -54.87 55.35 -8.90
N ILE A 433 -53.76 55.48 -9.63
CA ILE A 433 -53.34 56.74 -10.24
C ILE A 433 -54.31 57.17 -11.36
N SER A 434 -54.79 56.25 -12.19
CA SER A 434 -55.72 56.55 -13.30
C SER A 434 -57.12 56.96 -12.84
N THR A 435 -57.51 56.59 -11.62
CA THR A 435 -58.81 56.91 -10.99
C THR A 435 -58.72 58.11 -10.03
N SER A 436 -57.52 58.67 -9.84
CA SER A 436 -57.26 59.85 -8.99
C SER A 436 -57.34 61.13 -9.79
#